data_AF-A0A7K8XTE4-F1
#
_entry.id   AF-A0A7K8XTE4-F1
#
_cell.length_a   1.000
_cell.length_b   1.000
_cell.length_c   1.000
_cell.angle_alpha   90.00
_cell.angle_beta   90.00
_cell.angle_gamma   90.00
#
_symmetry.space_group_name_H-M   'P 1'
#
loop_
_entity.id
_entity.type
_entity.pdbx_description
1 polymer ?
#
loop_
_entity_poly.entity_id
_entity_poly.type
_entity_poly.pdbx_seq_one_letter_code
_entity_poly.pdbx_strand_id
1 'polypeptide(L)'
;LKVLSRIDSVLRSPRAPPLIYRRSKGPVQSCLKENGQECGFEHLPLAIEMWADQLMALKDLHKSLKKLSLELLPWHAEDPQDKRESIRVEDLQFTVDAILEEIENREKNSQKPSLPTLSAIVSHFQKLFDVSSLNGVYPRMNEVYTKLGEMTNAMRNLHELLELDSSAPPTVVVNTVGKLCDIINKNVSKQVQQLLGTQDIHRIINKLEEHDCFFPPFQALIQDLLCLLEIRNLEDILPTVRNLK
;
A
#
# COMPACT_ATOMS: atom_id res chain seq x y z
N LEU A 1 72.20 -19.11 -22.14
CA LEU A 1 71.87 -20.25 -21.25
C LEU A 1 71.15 -19.86 -19.95
N LYS A 2 71.57 -18.80 -19.23
CA LYS A 2 70.96 -18.37 -17.94
C LYS A 2 69.45 -18.06 -17.99
N VAL A 3 68.94 -17.63 -19.15
CA VAL A 3 67.49 -17.38 -19.37
C VAL A 3 66.73 -18.70 -19.57
N LEU A 4 67.23 -19.59 -20.43
CA LEU A 4 66.62 -20.90 -20.66
C LEU A 4 66.62 -21.76 -19.38
N SER A 5 67.67 -21.69 -18.57
CA SER A 5 67.71 -22.36 -17.27
C SER A 5 66.70 -21.77 -16.26
N ARG A 6 66.42 -20.47 -16.34
CA ARG A 6 65.37 -19.84 -15.51
C ARG A 6 63.98 -20.28 -15.96
N ILE A 7 63.73 -20.36 -17.27
CA ILE A 7 62.46 -20.84 -17.82
C ILE A 7 62.25 -22.32 -17.46
N ASP A 8 63.25 -23.17 -17.63
CA ASP A 8 63.21 -24.59 -17.23
C ASP A 8 62.99 -24.74 -15.71
N SER A 9 63.56 -23.87 -14.87
CA SER A 9 63.29 -23.88 -13.42
C SER A 9 61.84 -23.50 -13.06
N VAL A 10 61.18 -22.66 -13.87
CA VAL A 10 59.76 -22.31 -13.69
C VAL A 10 58.88 -23.48 -14.10
N LEU A 11 59.23 -24.20 -15.16
CA LEU A 11 58.48 -25.38 -15.64
C LEU A 11 58.59 -26.59 -14.71
N ARG A 12 59.75 -26.78 -14.06
CA ARG A 12 59.96 -27.85 -13.09
C ARG A 12 59.47 -27.51 -11.69
N SER A 13 58.93 -26.31 -11.48
CA SER A 13 58.36 -25.90 -10.21
C SER A 13 57.16 -26.78 -9.85
N PRO A 14 57.00 -27.21 -8.58
CA PRO A 14 55.82 -27.97 -8.14
C PRO A 14 54.51 -27.19 -8.25
N ARG A 15 54.58 -25.87 -8.51
CA ARG A 15 53.43 -24.99 -8.78
C ARG A 15 53.14 -24.81 -10.27
N ALA A 16 53.94 -25.40 -11.16
CA ALA A 16 53.71 -25.30 -12.60
C ALA A 16 52.47 -26.14 -12.98
N PRO A 17 51.63 -25.65 -13.92
CA PRO A 17 50.54 -26.45 -14.46
C PRO A 17 51.08 -27.79 -14.96
N PRO A 18 50.45 -28.93 -14.61
CA PRO A 18 50.90 -30.22 -15.10
C PRO A 18 50.91 -30.19 -16.63
N LEU A 19 52.02 -30.61 -17.23
CA LEU A 19 52.11 -30.75 -18.69
C LEU A 19 51.10 -31.82 -19.12
N ILE A 20 49.96 -31.40 -19.65
CA ILE A 20 48.92 -32.29 -20.19
C ILE A 20 49.38 -32.79 -21.56
N TYR A 21 50.56 -33.40 -21.66
CA TYR A 21 51.06 -33.88 -22.94
C TYR A 21 50.44 -35.23 -23.28
N ARG A 22 49.51 -35.21 -24.24
CA ARG A 22 49.20 -36.38 -25.06
C ARG A 22 50.42 -36.65 -25.92
N ARG A 23 51.26 -37.59 -25.49
CA ARG A 23 52.38 -38.15 -26.27
C ARG A 23 51.81 -38.79 -27.54
N SER A 24 51.60 -38.01 -28.59
CA SER A 24 51.36 -38.54 -29.92
C SER A 24 52.66 -39.19 -30.37
N LYS A 25 52.56 -40.49 -30.66
CA LYS A 25 53.67 -41.31 -31.15
C LYS A 25 54.08 -40.81 -32.53
N GLY A 26 55.36 -40.47 -32.71
CA GLY A 26 56.02 -40.20 -33.98
C GLY A 26 57.53 -40.38 -33.82
N PRO A 27 58.25 -40.91 -34.83
CA PRO A 27 59.45 -41.71 -34.62
C PRO A 27 60.66 -40.87 -34.19
N VAL A 28 61.38 -41.44 -33.21
CA VAL A 28 62.74 -41.06 -32.83
C VAL A 28 63.62 -41.09 -34.07
N GLN A 29 63.98 -39.93 -34.60
CA GLN A 29 65.05 -39.82 -35.59
C GLN A 29 66.30 -39.30 -34.88
N SER A 30 67.18 -40.25 -34.62
CA SER A 30 68.61 -40.10 -34.35
C SER A 30 69.22 -38.83 -34.92
N CYS A 31 69.88 -38.05 -34.05
CA CYS A 31 71.04 -37.27 -34.44
C CYS A 31 72.12 -37.46 -33.36
N LEU A 32 72.95 -38.48 -33.54
CA LEU A 32 74.25 -38.59 -32.89
C LEU A 32 75.11 -37.39 -33.31
N LYS A 33 75.69 -36.65 -32.35
CA LYS A 33 77.14 -36.40 -32.30
C LYS A 33 77.63 -35.77 -30.99
N GLU A 34 78.85 -36.18 -30.70
CA GLU A 34 79.73 -35.90 -29.56
C GLU A 34 79.99 -34.41 -29.28
N ASN A 35 80.41 -34.16 -28.04
CA ASN A 35 80.95 -32.93 -27.45
C ASN A 35 79.95 -31.84 -27.04
N GLY A 36 79.75 -31.75 -25.72
CA GLY A 36 79.38 -30.50 -25.06
C GLY A 36 77.89 -30.27 -24.88
N GLN A 37 77.35 -30.81 -23.79
CA GLN A 37 76.16 -30.31 -23.09
C GLN A 37 74.88 -30.25 -23.95
N GLU A 38 74.19 -31.39 -24.05
CA GLU A 38 72.79 -31.45 -24.48
C GLU A 38 72.00 -30.36 -23.76
N CYS A 39 71.60 -29.34 -24.51
CA CYS A 39 70.69 -28.32 -24.04
C CYS A 39 69.32 -29.01 -23.90
N GLY A 40 69.04 -29.58 -22.73
CA GLY A 40 67.79 -30.29 -22.38
C GLY A 40 66.53 -29.43 -22.37
N PHE A 41 66.45 -28.45 -23.28
CA PHE A 41 65.43 -27.42 -23.41
C PHE A 41 64.47 -27.68 -24.59
N GLU A 42 64.52 -28.84 -25.25
CA GLU A 42 63.65 -29.19 -26.39
C GLU A 42 62.15 -29.20 -26.03
N HIS A 43 61.83 -29.36 -24.75
CA HIS A 43 60.46 -29.35 -24.23
C HIS A 43 59.92 -27.93 -23.99
N LEU A 44 60.80 -26.90 -23.97
CA LEU A 44 60.41 -25.52 -23.68
C LEU A 44 59.44 -24.94 -24.74
N PRO A 45 59.68 -25.08 -26.06
CA PRO A 45 58.82 -24.47 -27.07
C PRO A 45 57.38 -25.03 -27.01
N LEU A 46 57.25 -26.35 -26.89
CA LEU A 46 55.94 -27.02 -26.79
C LEU A 46 55.18 -26.59 -25.53
N ALA A 47 55.88 -26.44 -24.40
CA ALA A 47 55.26 -25.99 -23.16
C ALA A 47 54.80 -24.52 -23.22
N ILE A 48 55.59 -23.65 -23.86
CA ILE A 48 55.26 -22.23 -24.05
C ILE A 48 54.06 -22.09 -25.01
N GLU A 49 54.03 -22.85 -26.10
CA GLU A 49 52.90 -22.88 -27.04
C GLU A 49 51.61 -23.32 -26.34
N MET A 50 51.66 -24.41 -25.56
CA MET A 50 50.52 -24.88 -24.77
C MET A 50 50.02 -23.83 -23.76
N TRP A 51 50.91 -23.14 -23.05
CA TRP A 51 50.51 -22.08 -22.12
C TRP A 51 49.90 -20.87 -22.84
N ALA A 52 50.40 -20.53 -24.04
CA ALA A 52 49.79 -19.50 -24.87
C ALA A 52 48.36 -19.89 -25.29
N ASP A 53 48.16 -21.13 -25.71
CA ASP A 53 46.82 -21.66 -26.06
C ASP A 53 45.88 -21.65 -24.86
N GLN A 54 46.35 -22.07 -23.68
CA GLN A 54 45.56 -22.04 -22.45
C GLN A 54 45.17 -20.62 -22.05
N LEU A 55 46.09 -19.65 -22.20
CA LEU A 55 45.82 -18.24 -21.91
C LEU A 55 44.79 -17.66 -22.89
N MET A 56 44.84 -18.06 -24.17
CA MET A 56 43.85 -17.66 -25.17
C MET A 56 42.48 -18.28 -24.87
N ALA A 57 42.43 -19.58 -24.56
CA ALA A 57 41.20 -20.29 -24.19
C ALA A 57 40.53 -19.67 -22.94
N LEU A 58 41.30 -19.13 -22.00
CA LEU A 58 40.77 -18.43 -20.82
C LEU A 58 39.96 -17.19 -21.21
N LYS A 59 40.44 -16.42 -22.20
CA LYS A 59 39.73 -15.24 -22.70
C LYS A 59 38.41 -15.63 -23.35
N ASP A 60 38.40 -16.73 -24.11
CA ASP A 60 37.20 -17.20 -24.78
C ASP A 60 36.20 -17.85 -23.82
N LEU A 61 36.69 -18.52 -22.76
CA LEU A 61 35.86 -18.99 -21.66
C LEU A 61 35.18 -17.82 -20.94
N HIS A 62 35.91 -16.74 -20.66
CA HIS A 62 35.35 -15.53 -20.03
C HIS A 62 34.27 -14.89 -20.88
N LYS A 63 34.48 -14.73 -22.19
CA LYS A 63 33.45 -14.23 -23.11
C LYS A 63 32.20 -15.13 -23.10
N SER A 64 32.40 -16.44 -23.12
CA SER A 64 31.31 -17.42 -23.10
C SER A 64 30.54 -17.35 -21.78
N LEU A 65 31.24 -17.20 -20.65
CA LEU A 65 30.64 -17.06 -19.33
C LEU A 65 29.87 -15.74 -19.19
N LYS A 66 30.36 -14.64 -19.77
CA LYS A 66 29.61 -13.38 -19.85
C LYS A 66 28.34 -13.52 -20.68
N LYS A 67 28.42 -14.18 -21.84
CA LYS A 67 27.25 -14.45 -22.66
C LYS A 67 26.21 -15.27 -21.88
N LEU A 68 26.66 -16.31 -21.17
CA LEU A 68 25.79 -17.13 -20.32
C LEU A 68 25.19 -16.30 -19.17
N SER A 69 25.98 -15.42 -18.56
CA SER A 69 25.51 -14.50 -17.52
C SER A 69 24.41 -13.59 -18.03
N LEU A 70 24.56 -13.01 -19.24
CA LEU A 70 23.52 -12.18 -19.86
C LEU A 70 22.24 -12.95 -20.20
N GLU A 71 22.38 -14.21 -20.66
CA GLU A 71 21.23 -15.08 -20.95
C GLU A 71 20.46 -15.48 -19.68
N LEU A 72 21.17 -15.74 -18.57
CA LEU A 72 20.57 -16.17 -17.30
C LEU A 72 20.13 -14.97 -16.42
N LEU A 73 20.79 -13.82 -16.54
CA LEU A 73 20.60 -12.63 -15.71
C LEU A 73 20.53 -11.33 -16.56
N PRO A 74 19.45 -11.11 -17.31
CA PRO A 74 19.31 -9.97 -18.22
C PRO A 74 19.28 -8.58 -17.54
N TRP A 75 19.22 -8.52 -16.20
CA TRP A 75 19.21 -7.27 -15.43
C TRP A 75 20.59 -6.82 -14.96
N HIS A 76 21.63 -7.66 -15.11
CA HIS A 76 22.98 -7.24 -14.81
C HIS A 76 23.44 -6.33 -15.96
N ALA A 77 23.27 -5.01 -15.78
CA ALA A 77 23.76 -4.02 -16.73
C ALA A 77 25.27 -4.22 -16.91
N GLU A 78 25.72 -4.22 -18.17
CA GLU A 78 27.13 -4.32 -18.51
C GLU A 78 27.94 -3.32 -17.69
N ASP A 79 28.88 -3.82 -16.89
CA ASP A 79 29.84 -2.96 -16.21
C ASP A 79 30.73 -2.31 -17.29
N PRO A 80 30.83 -0.97 -17.40
CA PRO A 80 31.66 -0.28 -18.39
C PRO A 80 33.17 -0.56 -18.27
N GLN A 81 33.60 -1.34 -17.28
CA GLN A 81 34.99 -1.71 -16.97
C GLN A 81 35.57 -2.88 -17.79
N ASP A 82 35.03 -3.21 -18.97
CA ASP A 82 35.52 -4.33 -19.78
C ASP A 82 36.78 -4.04 -20.62
N LYS A 83 37.76 -3.34 -20.01
CA LYS A 83 39.08 -3.06 -20.61
C LYS A 83 40.23 -3.57 -19.73
N ARG A 84 40.03 -4.64 -18.96
CA ARG A 84 41.18 -5.33 -18.33
C ARG A 84 41.89 -6.20 -19.35
N GLU A 85 43.14 -5.86 -19.65
CA GLU A 85 44.01 -6.62 -20.57
C GLU A 85 44.32 -8.04 -20.09
N SER A 86 44.20 -8.29 -18.78
CA SER A 86 44.42 -9.60 -18.17
C SER A 86 43.17 -10.08 -17.43
N ILE A 87 42.66 -11.24 -17.86
CA ILE A 87 41.61 -12.01 -17.19
C ILE A 87 42.31 -13.07 -16.36
N ARG A 88 42.01 -13.14 -15.06
CA ARG A 88 42.55 -14.18 -14.18
C ARG A 88 41.48 -15.21 -13.87
N VAL A 89 41.92 -16.39 -13.40
CA VAL A 89 41.02 -17.50 -13.07
C VAL A 89 40.12 -17.13 -11.89
N GLU A 90 40.60 -16.31 -10.96
CA GLU A 90 39.81 -15.83 -9.82
C GLU A 90 38.62 -14.96 -10.28
N ASP A 91 38.79 -14.19 -11.37
CA ASP A 91 37.73 -13.34 -11.91
C ASP A 91 36.62 -14.20 -12.56
N LEU A 92 37.00 -15.31 -13.20
CA LEU A 92 36.07 -16.32 -13.73
C LEU A 92 35.34 -17.05 -12.60
N GLN A 93 36.07 -17.48 -11.57
CA GLN A 93 35.49 -18.16 -10.41
C GLN A 93 34.46 -17.26 -9.72
N PHE A 94 34.79 -15.99 -9.48
CA PHE A 94 33.87 -15.02 -8.92
C PHE A 94 32.60 -14.86 -9.76
N THR A 95 32.75 -14.84 -11.10
CA THR A 95 31.60 -14.75 -12.01
C THR A 95 30.71 -15.99 -11.92
N VAL A 96 31.29 -17.20 -11.84
CA VAL A 96 30.53 -18.44 -11.65
C VAL A 96 29.82 -18.46 -10.30
N ASP A 97 30.52 -18.11 -9.21
CA ASP A 97 29.96 -18.09 -7.86
C ASP A 97 28.79 -17.09 -7.76
N ALA A 98 28.91 -15.91 -8.38
CA ALA A 98 27.84 -14.92 -8.44
C ALA A 98 26.62 -15.41 -9.22
N ILE A 99 26.83 -16.11 -10.36
CA ILE A 99 25.72 -16.73 -11.11
C ILE A 99 25.04 -17.80 -10.27
N LEU A 100 25.80 -18.66 -9.58
CA LEU A 100 25.25 -19.72 -8.74
C LEU A 100 24.46 -19.17 -7.55
N GLU A 101 24.99 -18.18 -6.84
CA GLU A 101 24.32 -17.54 -5.71
C GLU A 101 22.99 -16.90 -6.15
N GLU A 102 22.96 -16.23 -7.30
CA GLU A 102 21.75 -15.57 -7.79
C GLU A 102 20.71 -16.59 -8.31
N ILE A 103 21.13 -17.72 -8.88
CA ILE A 103 20.23 -18.83 -9.22
C ILE A 103 19.62 -19.44 -7.96
N GLU A 104 20.42 -19.68 -6.92
CA GLU A 104 19.94 -20.20 -5.63
C GLU A 104 18.99 -19.20 -4.94
N ASN A 105 19.30 -17.90 -5.02
CA ASN A 105 18.42 -16.84 -4.54
C ASN A 105 17.12 -16.77 -5.33
N ARG A 106 17.11 -17.02 -6.65
CA ARG A 106 15.87 -17.12 -7.43
C ARG A 106 15.02 -18.30 -6.99
N GLU A 107 15.62 -19.46 -6.72
CA GLU A 107 14.90 -20.63 -6.21
C GLU A 107 14.21 -20.32 -4.87
N LYS A 108 14.91 -19.64 -3.95
CA LYS A 108 14.36 -19.15 -2.67
C LYS A 108 13.37 -17.99 -2.83
N ASN A 109 13.54 -17.14 -3.85
CA ASN A 109 12.69 -15.99 -4.17
C ASN A 109 11.56 -16.33 -5.17
N SER A 110 11.32 -17.60 -5.49
CA SER A 110 10.25 -18.06 -6.40
C SER A 110 8.84 -17.63 -5.97
N GLN A 111 8.69 -17.11 -4.74
CA GLN A 111 7.46 -16.49 -4.26
C GLN A 111 7.27 -15.03 -4.69
N LYS A 112 8.26 -14.38 -5.32
CA LYS A 112 8.08 -13.00 -5.80
C LYS A 112 7.18 -13.05 -7.05
N PRO A 113 5.98 -12.44 -7.00
CA PRO A 113 5.09 -12.41 -8.14
C PRO A 113 5.79 -11.75 -9.33
N SER A 114 5.61 -12.34 -10.50
CA SER A 114 6.20 -11.83 -11.74
C SER A 114 5.78 -10.37 -11.99
N LEU A 115 6.61 -9.60 -12.70
CA LEU A 115 6.30 -8.22 -13.09
C LEU A 115 4.89 -8.05 -13.72
N PRO A 116 4.43 -8.94 -14.64
CA PRO A 116 3.06 -8.85 -15.15
C PRO A 116 2.00 -9.16 -14.09
N THR A 117 2.26 -10.05 -13.13
CA THR A 117 1.36 -10.29 -11.99
C THR A 117 1.24 -9.05 -11.10
N LEU A 118 2.35 -8.39 -10.80
CA LEU A 118 2.36 -7.13 -10.03
C LEU A 118 1.60 -6.02 -10.75
N SER A 119 1.82 -5.88 -12.05
CA SER A 119 1.08 -4.93 -12.89
C SER A 119 -0.42 -5.24 -12.92
N ALA A 120 -0.80 -6.51 -12.99
CA ALA A 120 -2.20 -6.95 -12.93
C ALA A 120 -2.85 -6.63 -11.58
N ILE A 121 -2.14 -6.82 -10.46
CA ILE A 121 -2.63 -6.46 -9.11
C ILE A 121 -2.88 -4.96 -9.02
N VAL A 122 -1.92 -4.14 -9.47
CA VAL A 122 -2.05 -2.68 -9.48
C VAL A 122 -3.20 -2.24 -10.37
N SER A 123 -3.32 -2.82 -11.58
CA SER A 123 -4.42 -2.53 -12.51
C SER A 123 -5.78 -2.91 -11.93
N HIS A 124 -5.85 -3.99 -11.15
CA HIS A 124 -7.06 -4.40 -10.47
C HIS A 124 -7.45 -3.38 -9.40
N PHE A 125 -6.50 -2.96 -8.57
CA PHE A 125 -6.73 -1.91 -7.55
C PHE A 125 -7.23 -0.61 -8.20
N GLN A 126 -6.60 -0.20 -9.30
CA GLN A 126 -6.99 1.00 -10.05
C GLN A 126 -8.44 0.93 -10.55
N LYS A 127 -8.90 -0.24 -11.01
CA LYS A 127 -10.30 -0.45 -11.41
C LYS A 127 -11.27 -0.50 -10.24
N LEU A 128 -10.88 -1.07 -9.11
CA LEU A 128 -11.75 -1.24 -7.94
C LEU A 128 -11.99 0.09 -7.21
N PHE A 129 -10.99 0.97 -7.20
CA PHE A 129 -10.99 2.23 -6.45
C PHE A 129 -10.94 3.48 -7.34
N ASP A 130 -11.22 3.34 -8.64
CA ASP A 130 -11.28 4.40 -9.65
C ASP A 130 -10.04 5.32 -9.69
N VAL A 131 -8.85 4.71 -9.78
CA VAL A 131 -7.58 5.43 -9.83
C VAL A 131 -7.02 5.44 -11.24
N SER A 132 -6.84 6.64 -11.81
CA SER A 132 -6.39 6.82 -13.19
C SER A 132 -4.87 6.71 -13.40
N SER A 133 -4.05 6.79 -12.35
CA SER A 133 -2.58 6.76 -12.45
C SER A 133 -1.91 5.89 -11.39
N LEU A 134 -0.72 5.37 -11.69
CA LEU A 134 0.07 4.57 -10.72
C LEU A 134 0.42 5.39 -9.48
N ASN A 135 0.77 6.67 -9.65
CA ASN A 135 1.10 7.58 -8.55
C ASN A 135 -0.09 7.84 -7.62
N GLY A 136 -1.32 7.71 -8.12
CA GLY A 136 -2.54 7.84 -7.34
C GLY A 136 -2.87 6.60 -6.50
N VAL A 137 -2.24 5.44 -6.75
CA VAL A 137 -2.55 4.18 -6.06
C VAL A 137 -2.22 4.27 -4.58
N TYR A 138 -1.03 4.78 -4.23
CA TYR A 138 -0.59 4.87 -2.85
C TYR A 138 -1.44 5.86 -2.02
N PRO A 139 -1.69 7.11 -2.48
CA PRO A 139 -2.63 8.01 -1.81
C PRO A 139 -4.03 7.39 -1.65
N ARG A 140 -4.56 6.75 -2.69
CA ARG A 140 -5.89 6.14 -2.62
C ARG A 140 -5.95 4.98 -1.64
N MET A 141 -4.92 4.15 -1.61
CA MET A 141 -4.80 3.04 -0.66
C MET A 141 -4.79 3.55 0.78
N ASN A 142 -4.04 4.61 1.08
CA ASN A 142 -4.03 5.23 2.40
C ASN A 142 -5.43 5.73 2.78
N GLU A 143 -6.14 6.38 1.86
CA GLU A 143 -7.51 6.85 2.09
C GLU A 143 -8.47 5.70 2.41
N VAL A 144 -8.38 4.57 1.68
CA VAL A 144 -9.18 3.36 1.94
C VAL A 144 -8.91 2.83 3.35
N TYR A 145 -7.65 2.75 3.77
CA TYR A 145 -7.31 2.31 5.12
C TYR A 145 -7.81 3.26 6.20
N THR A 146 -7.67 4.58 6.00
CA THR A 146 -8.21 5.58 6.93
C THR A 146 -9.73 5.45 7.05
N LYS A 147 -10.46 5.39 5.93
CA LYS A 147 -11.92 5.25 5.92
C LYS A 147 -12.40 3.96 6.56
N LEU A 148 -11.69 2.84 6.32
CA LEU A 148 -12.01 1.57 6.96
C LEU A 148 -11.79 1.61 8.48
N GLY A 149 -10.71 2.26 8.92
CA GLY A 149 -10.44 2.49 10.35
C GLY A 149 -11.52 3.36 11.00
N GLU A 150 -11.91 4.46 10.35
CA GLU A 150 -13.00 5.34 10.78
C GLU A 150 -14.32 4.56 10.91
N MET A 151 -14.68 3.78 9.89
CA MET A 151 -15.91 2.99 9.87
C MET A 151 -15.92 1.91 10.95
N THR A 152 -14.78 1.23 11.16
CA THR A 152 -14.65 0.21 12.22
C THR A 152 -14.80 0.83 13.61
N ASN A 153 -14.19 2.01 13.83
CA ASN A 153 -14.33 2.72 15.10
C ASN A 153 -15.75 3.25 15.32
N ALA A 154 -16.37 3.83 14.29
CA ALA A 154 -17.76 4.28 14.35
C ALA A 154 -18.70 3.12 14.67
N MET A 155 -18.51 1.98 14.01
CA MET A 155 -19.27 0.76 14.26
C MET A 155 -19.10 0.27 15.70
N ARG A 156 -17.86 0.20 16.21
CA ARG A 156 -17.59 -0.17 17.61
C ARG A 156 -18.31 0.77 18.60
N ASN A 157 -18.23 2.08 18.37
CA ASN A 157 -18.92 3.06 19.22
C ASN A 157 -20.45 2.90 19.16
N LEU A 158 -21.02 2.58 18.00
CA LEU A 158 -22.45 2.31 17.86
C LEU A 158 -22.85 1.03 18.58
N HIS A 159 -22.03 -0.02 18.54
CA HIS A 159 -22.28 -1.23 19.33
C HIS A 159 -22.30 -0.93 20.82
N GLU A 160 -21.32 -0.16 21.31
CA GLU A 160 -21.23 0.21 22.72
C GLU A 160 -22.42 1.08 23.16
N LEU A 161 -22.78 2.09 22.37
CA LEU A 161 -23.89 2.99 22.67
C LEU A 161 -25.26 2.30 22.62
N LEU A 162 -25.41 1.31 21.74
CA LEU A 162 -26.65 0.54 21.56
C LEU A 162 -26.65 -0.76 22.38
N GLU A 163 -25.60 -1.00 23.18
CA GLU A 163 -25.40 -2.22 23.97
C GLU A 163 -25.57 -3.51 23.16
N LEU A 164 -25.08 -3.50 21.92
CA LEU A 164 -25.11 -4.65 21.01
C LEU A 164 -23.84 -5.49 21.14
N ASP A 165 -23.95 -6.80 20.95
CA ASP A 165 -22.79 -7.68 20.91
C ASP A 165 -21.81 -7.24 19.82
N SER A 166 -20.51 -7.24 20.14
CA SER A 166 -19.41 -6.91 19.23
C SER A 166 -19.41 -7.71 17.92
N SER A 167 -20.02 -8.90 17.91
CA SER A 167 -20.17 -9.73 16.71
C SER A 167 -21.40 -9.38 15.85
N ALA A 168 -22.25 -8.43 16.26
CA ALA A 168 -23.46 -8.08 15.52
C ALA A 168 -23.12 -7.51 14.13
N PRO A 169 -23.83 -7.93 13.07
CA PRO A 169 -23.56 -7.43 11.73
C PRO A 169 -24.03 -5.96 11.58
N PRO A 170 -23.41 -5.17 10.66
CA PRO A 170 -23.79 -3.77 10.39
C PRO A 170 -25.27 -3.54 10.12
N THR A 171 -25.92 -4.52 9.49
CA THR A 171 -27.36 -4.45 9.20
C THR A 171 -28.22 -4.39 10.45
N VAL A 172 -27.81 -5.06 11.53
CA VAL A 172 -28.53 -5.05 12.81
C VAL A 172 -28.38 -3.68 13.47
N VAL A 173 -27.18 -3.11 13.48
CA VAL A 173 -26.92 -1.76 14.00
C VAL A 173 -27.74 -0.70 13.26
N VAL A 174 -27.75 -0.73 11.93
CA VAL A 174 -28.54 0.23 11.14
C VAL A 174 -30.04 0.06 11.41
N ASN A 175 -30.52 -1.18 11.57
CA ASN A 175 -31.93 -1.44 11.87
C ASN A 175 -32.32 -0.98 13.28
N THR A 176 -31.47 -1.18 14.29
CA THR A 176 -31.74 -0.70 15.66
C THR A 176 -31.72 0.82 15.74
N VAL A 177 -30.75 1.48 15.08
CA VAL A 177 -30.74 2.94 14.94
C VAL A 177 -32.00 3.42 14.22
N GLY A 178 -32.40 2.77 13.13
CA GLY A 178 -33.64 3.09 12.40
C GLY A 178 -34.89 3.00 13.28
N LYS A 179 -35.03 1.91 14.06
CA LYS A 179 -36.12 1.75 15.02
C LYS A 179 -36.11 2.84 16.11
N LEU A 180 -34.94 3.21 16.61
CA LEU A 180 -34.82 4.30 17.58
C LEU A 180 -35.24 5.64 16.97
N CYS A 181 -34.80 5.94 15.74
CA CYS A 181 -35.24 7.12 15.00
C CYS A 181 -36.77 7.13 14.83
N ASP A 182 -37.38 5.99 14.48
CA ASP A 182 -38.83 5.88 14.34
C ASP A 182 -39.58 6.10 15.67
N ILE A 183 -39.06 5.55 16.77
CA ILE A 183 -39.64 5.73 18.11
C ILE A 183 -39.56 7.20 18.52
N ILE A 184 -38.39 7.82 18.37
CA ILE A 184 -38.19 9.24 18.70
C ILE A 184 -39.11 10.10 17.83
N ASN A 185 -39.18 9.85 16.53
CA ASN A 185 -39.99 10.64 15.61
C ASN A 185 -41.48 10.50 15.91
N LYS A 186 -41.96 9.29 16.20
CA LYS A 186 -43.34 9.05 16.66
C LYS A 186 -43.63 9.73 18.00
N ASN A 187 -42.68 9.71 18.94
CA ASN A 187 -42.85 10.34 20.24
C ASN A 187 -42.88 11.87 20.11
N VAL A 188 -41.98 12.47 19.34
CA VAL A 188 -41.98 13.91 19.05
C VAL A 188 -43.27 14.31 18.34
N SER A 189 -43.70 13.54 17.33
CA SER A 189 -44.98 13.80 16.65
C SER A 189 -46.17 13.72 17.61
N LYS A 190 -46.19 12.74 18.53
CA LYS A 190 -47.20 12.66 19.59
C LYS A 190 -47.14 13.82 20.59
N GLN A 191 -45.94 14.24 21.02
CA GLN A 191 -45.78 15.38 21.91
C GLN A 191 -46.22 16.68 21.25
N VAL A 192 -45.87 16.88 19.98
CA VAL A 192 -46.37 18.01 19.18
C VAL A 192 -47.89 17.93 19.03
N GLN A 193 -48.46 16.75 18.79
CA GLN A 193 -49.91 16.56 18.75
C GLN A 193 -50.56 16.72 20.13
N GLN A 194 -49.89 16.44 21.24
CA GLN A 194 -50.42 16.70 22.57
C GLN A 194 -50.38 18.19 22.92
N LEU A 195 -49.32 18.88 22.50
CA LEU A 195 -49.17 20.34 22.69
C LEU A 195 -50.11 21.14 21.77
N LEU A 196 -50.33 20.68 20.55
CA LEU A 196 -51.10 21.41 19.53
C LEU A 196 -52.49 20.84 19.27
N GLY A 197 -52.73 19.56 19.57
CA GLY A 197 -53.73 18.75 18.90
C GLY A 197 -54.93 18.31 19.73
N THR A 198 -55.27 18.96 20.85
CA THR A 198 -56.52 18.61 21.54
C THR A 198 -57.52 19.71 21.84
N GLN A 199 -57.19 21.01 21.95
CA GLN A 199 -58.30 21.99 22.08
C GLN A 199 -58.03 23.49 21.96
N ASP A 200 -56.81 24.00 21.86
CA ASP A 200 -56.61 25.38 22.29
C ASP A 200 -56.64 26.44 21.19
N ILE A 201 -56.04 26.28 20.00
CA ILE A 201 -55.88 27.46 19.13
C ILE A 201 -57.22 27.98 18.58
N HIS A 202 -58.04 27.14 17.94
CA HIS A 202 -59.32 27.61 17.38
C HIS A 202 -60.38 27.91 18.46
N ARG A 203 -60.35 27.23 19.61
CA ARG A 203 -61.26 27.51 20.72
C ARG A 203 -60.86 28.78 21.46
N ILE A 204 -59.56 29.06 21.61
CA ILE A 204 -59.04 30.33 22.12
C ILE A 204 -59.42 31.46 21.16
N ILE A 205 -59.24 31.27 19.84
CA ILE A 205 -59.66 32.28 18.83
C ILE A 205 -61.16 32.57 18.96
N ASN A 206 -62.02 31.54 18.97
CA ASN A 206 -63.47 31.75 19.12
C ASN A 206 -63.82 32.42 20.46
N LYS A 207 -63.14 32.06 21.56
CA LYS A 207 -63.35 32.71 22.87
C LYS A 207 -62.89 34.18 22.89
N LEU A 208 -61.83 34.50 22.15
CA LEU A 208 -61.32 35.86 22.01
C LEU A 208 -62.28 36.70 21.16
N GLU A 209 -62.77 36.15 20.05
CA GLU A 209 -63.79 36.81 19.20
C GLU A 209 -65.12 37.03 19.95
N GLU A 210 -65.57 36.05 20.75
CA GLU A 210 -66.73 36.20 21.63
C GLU A 210 -66.53 37.34 22.64
N HIS A 211 -65.32 37.47 23.21
CA HIS A 211 -64.99 38.54 24.14
C HIS A 211 -65.00 39.91 23.45
N ASP A 212 -64.41 40.01 22.26
CA ASP A 212 -64.37 41.25 21.48
C ASP A 212 -65.76 41.72 21.05
N CYS A 213 -66.71 40.79 20.87
CA CYS A 213 -68.10 41.11 20.56
C CYS A 213 -68.94 41.48 21.81
N PHE A 214 -68.71 40.82 22.95
CA PHE A 214 -69.52 41.02 24.16
C PHE A 214 -69.06 42.20 25.03
N PHE A 215 -67.74 42.39 25.15
CA PHE A 215 -67.18 43.36 26.09
C PHE A 215 -67.53 44.82 25.76
N PRO A 216 -67.53 45.28 24.48
CA PRO A 216 -67.87 46.67 24.17
C PRO A 216 -69.33 47.04 24.50
N PRO A 217 -70.36 46.24 24.12
CA PRO A 217 -71.73 46.49 24.55
C PRO A 217 -71.91 46.45 26.08
N PHE A 218 -71.24 45.50 26.75
CA PHE A 218 -71.28 45.40 28.21
C PHE A 218 -70.66 46.62 28.90
N GLN A 219 -69.50 47.07 28.42
CA GLN A 219 -68.82 48.26 28.93
C GLN A 219 -69.65 49.52 28.70
N ALA A 220 -70.29 49.67 27.53
CA ALA A 220 -71.20 50.77 27.26
C ALA A 220 -72.36 50.79 28.26
N LEU A 221 -73.00 49.64 28.51
CA LEU A 221 -74.07 49.52 29.50
C LEU A 221 -73.62 49.89 30.92
N ILE A 222 -72.43 49.44 31.32
CA ILE A 222 -71.86 49.77 32.63
C ILE A 222 -71.58 51.27 32.75
N GLN A 223 -71.08 51.91 31.68
CA GLN A 223 -70.84 53.35 31.71
C GLN A 223 -72.13 54.16 31.71
N ASP A 224 -73.14 53.75 30.95
CA ASP A 224 -74.46 54.38 31.02
C ASP A 224 -75.05 54.29 32.43
N LEU A 225 -74.88 53.14 33.10
CA LEU A 225 -75.33 52.93 34.48
C LEU A 225 -74.55 53.79 35.49
N LEU A 226 -73.23 53.91 35.33
CA LEU A 226 -72.39 54.78 36.15
C LEU A 226 -72.74 56.26 35.97
N CYS A 227 -73.00 56.69 34.73
CA CYS A 227 -73.46 58.05 34.42
C CYS A 227 -74.84 58.34 35.00
N LEU A 228 -75.79 57.42 34.88
CA LEU A 228 -77.15 57.59 35.39
C LEU A 228 -77.18 57.68 36.92
N LEU A 229 -76.33 56.89 37.59
CA LEU A 229 -76.22 56.88 39.05
C LEU A 229 -75.25 57.95 39.61
N GLU A 230 -74.54 58.69 38.75
CA GLU A 230 -73.48 59.66 39.08
C GLU A 230 -72.30 59.08 39.89
N ILE A 231 -71.92 57.83 39.61
CA ILE A 231 -70.89 57.09 40.33
C ILE A 231 -69.64 56.95 39.47
N ARG A 232 -68.45 56.95 40.10
CA ARG A 232 -67.16 56.85 39.39
C ARG A 232 -66.58 55.43 39.36
N ASN A 233 -66.98 54.55 40.27
CA ASN A 233 -66.45 53.19 40.36
C ASN A 233 -67.54 52.13 40.19
N LEU A 234 -67.19 51.03 39.51
CA LEU A 234 -68.05 49.88 39.29
C LEU A 234 -68.53 49.23 40.59
N GLU A 235 -67.68 49.21 41.62
CA GLU A 235 -67.95 48.59 42.92
C GLU A 235 -69.07 49.31 43.70
N ASP A 236 -69.28 50.58 43.39
CA ASP A 236 -70.25 51.45 44.07
C ASP A 236 -71.65 51.38 43.43
N ILE A 237 -71.81 50.69 42.29
CA ILE A 237 -73.10 50.50 41.60
C ILE A 237 -74.08 49.72 42.49
N LEU A 238 -73.69 48.55 43.00
CA LEU A 238 -74.57 47.69 43.79
C LEU A 238 -75.03 48.33 45.12
N PRO A 239 -74.15 48.98 45.91
CA PRO A 239 -74.54 49.73 47.10
C PRO A 239 -75.55 50.84 46.79
N THR A 240 -75.33 51.61 45.71
CA THR A 240 -76.15 52.77 45.40
C THR A 240 -77.53 52.38 44.87
N VAL A 241 -77.61 51.33 44.04
CA VAL A 241 -78.90 50.76 43.60
C VAL A 241 -79.68 50.16 44.77
N ARG A 242 -79.01 49.55 45.76
CA ARG A 242 -79.68 49.06 46.97
C ARG A 242 -80.23 50.18 47.85
N ASN A 243 -79.60 51.35 47.83
CA ASN A 243 -80.06 52.55 48.56
C ASN A 243 -81.15 53.34 47.81
N LEU A 244 -81.39 53.03 46.53
CA LEU A 244 -82.46 53.59 45.70
C LEU A 244 -83.79 52.80 45.82
N LYS A 245 -83.82 51.76 46.66
CA LYS A 245 -84.98 50.92 46.96
C LYS A 245 -85.54 51.27 48.32
#